data_AF-A0A3R8ISR8-F1
#
_entry.id   AF-A0A3R8ISR8-F1
#
_cell.length_a   1.000
_cell.length_b   1.000
_cell.length_c   1.000
_cell.angle_alpha   90.00
_cell.angle_beta   90.00
_cell.angle_gamma   90.00
#
_symmetry.space_group_name_H-M   'P 1'
#
loop_
_entity.id
_entity.type
_entity.pdbx_description
1 polymer ?
#
loop_
_entity_poly.entity_id
_entity_poly.type
_entity_poly.pdbx_seq_one_letter_code
_entity_poly.pdbx_strand_id
1 'polypeptide(L)'
;MSASIEERKAWLASYPWGFAEVSNKMLCLAGGYQAGRTSAYEDARKWWEESHVREMSFAEAVDFLRTAHRKAPFLFLNGNTFAAIGRRIMDTIMWRSGSFAD
;
A
#
# COMPACT_ATOMS: atom_id res chain seq x y z
N MET A 1 11.40 -16.30 14.20
CA MET A 1 12.04 -14.98 14.22
C MET A 1 10.93 -13.93 14.15
N SER A 2 10.65 -13.26 15.26
CA SER A 2 9.68 -12.16 15.31
C SER A 2 10.21 -11.01 14.46
N ALA A 3 9.42 -10.52 13.49
CA ALA A 3 9.77 -9.30 12.77
C ALA A 3 9.69 -8.13 13.77
N SER A 4 10.79 -7.41 13.96
CA SER A 4 10.80 -6.18 14.77
C SER A 4 10.29 -5.02 13.92
N ILE A 5 9.61 -4.05 14.53
CA ILE A 5 9.18 -2.80 13.86
C ILE A 5 10.42 -2.00 13.38
N GLU A 6 11.58 -2.24 14.01
CA GLU A 6 12.90 -1.68 13.64
C GLU A 6 13.57 -2.42 12.46
N GLU A 7 13.04 -3.56 12.03
CA GLU A 7 13.58 -4.31 10.89
C GLU A 7 13.45 -3.49 9.61
N ARG A 8 14.58 -3.25 8.93
CA ARG A 8 14.59 -2.68 7.58
C ARG A 8 14.47 -3.77 6.54
N LYS A 9 13.48 -3.66 5.66
CA LYS A 9 13.29 -4.56 4.51
C LYS A 9 12.45 -3.91 3.43
N ALA A 10 12.37 -4.54 2.27
CA ALA A 10 11.56 -4.09 1.16
C ALA A 10 10.06 -4.43 1.36
N TRP A 11 9.43 -3.82 2.38
CA TRP A 11 8.05 -4.08 2.81
C TRP A 11 7.02 -4.00 1.67
N LEU A 12 7.27 -3.13 0.68
CA LEU A 12 6.37 -2.85 -0.42
C LEU A 12 6.76 -3.53 -1.75
N ALA A 13 7.83 -4.32 -1.79
CA ALA A 13 8.32 -4.94 -3.03
C ALA A 13 7.28 -5.87 -3.68
N SER A 14 6.47 -6.57 -2.88
CA SER A 14 5.41 -7.46 -3.38
C SER A 14 4.15 -6.72 -3.86
N TYR A 15 4.14 -5.39 -3.80
CA TYR A 15 2.99 -4.54 -4.14
C TYR A 15 3.39 -3.53 -5.24
N PRO A 16 3.60 -3.99 -6.49
CA PRO A 16 3.88 -3.09 -7.61
C PRO A 16 2.69 -2.17 -7.89
N TRP A 17 2.84 -1.14 -8.73
CA TRP A 17 1.76 -0.17 -8.96
C TRP A 17 0.46 -0.82 -9.45
N GLY A 18 0.58 -1.82 -10.33
CA GLY A 18 -0.58 -2.58 -10.84
C GLY A 18 -1.42 -3.21 -9.72
N PHE A 19 -0.80 -3.56 -8.59
CA PHE A 19 -1.51 -4.03 -7.40
C PHE A 19 -2.39 -2.93 -6.78
N ALA A 20 -1.87 -1.70 -6.68
CA ALA A 20 -2.65 -0.54 -6.19
C ALA A 20 -3.81 -0.21 -7.14
N GLU A 21 -3.60 -0.26 -8.45
CA GLU A 21 -4.67 -0.05 -9.44
C GLU A 21 -5.79 -1.08 -9.32
N VAL A 22 -5.44 -2.37 -9.27
CA VAL A 22 -6.43 -3.45 -9.13
C VAL A 22 -7.16 -3.33 -7.80
N SER A 23 -6.44 -3.03 -6.71
CA SER A 23 -7.05 -2.80 -5.39
C SER A 23 -8.05 -1.65 -5.43
N ASN A 24 -7.70 -0.51 -6.04
CA ASN A 24 -8.63 0.61 -6.18
C ASN A 24 -9.86 0.23 -7.01
N LYS A 25 -9.66 -0.42 -8.17
CA LYS A 25 -10.75 -0.86 -9.05
C LYS A 25 -11.72 -1.79 -8.32
N MET A 26 -11.20 -2.76 -7.56
CA MET A 26 -12.02 -3.71 -6.81
C MET A 26 -12.80 -3.04 -5.67
N LEU A 27 -12.16 -2.13 -4.93
CA LEU A 27 -12.83 -1.36 -3.88
C LEU A 27 -13.94 -0.47 -4.47
N CYS A 28 -13.67 0.18 -5.60
CA CYS A 28 -14.65 1.01 -6.29
C CYS A 28 -15.83 0.17 -6.79
N LEU A 29 -15.57 -0.99 -7.42
CA LEU A 29 -16.59 -1.92 -7.87
C LEU A 29 -17.49 -2.39 -6.70
N ALA A 30 -16.88 -2.82 -5.59
CA ALA A 30 -17.61 -3.31 -4.43
C ALA A 30 -18.46 -2.21 -3.76
N GLY A 31 -18.00 -0.96 -3.79
CA GLY A 31 -18.71 0.18 -3.20
C GLY A 31 -19.64 0.93 -4.17
N GLY A 32 -19.74 0.52 -5.44
CA GLY A 32 -20.53 1.23 -6.45
C GLY A 32 -19.95 2.61 -6.85
N TYR A 33 -18.65 2.82 -6.69
CA TYR A 33 -17.95 4.04 -7.10
C TYR A 33 -17.33 3.91 -8.49
N GLN A 34 -17.20 5.03 -9.21
CA GLN A 34 -16.47 5.07 -10.46
C GLN A 34 -14.96 4.90 -10.21
N ALA A 35 -14.34 3.90 -10.81
CA ALA A 35 -12.88 3.85 -10.88
C ALA A 35 -12.37 4.94 -11.84
N GLY A 36 -11.41 5.74 -11.41
CA GLY A 36 -10.91 6.87 -12.19
C GLY A 36 -9.54 7.33 -11.72
N ARG A 37 -8.82 8.01 -12.62
CA ARG A 37 -7.49 8.57 -12.39
C ARG A 37 -7.59 10.09 -12.28
N THR A 38 -6.77 10.70 -11.43
CA THR A 38 -6.61 12.16 -11.39
C THR A 38 -5.43 12.60 -12.26
N SER A 39 -5.21 13.91 -12.39
CA SER A 39 -4.03 14.45 -13.07
C SER A 39 -2.71 14.04 -12.42
N ALA A 40 -2.71 13.66 -11.13
CA ALA A 40 -1.52 13.24 -10.40
C ALA A 40 -1.15 11.76 -10.63
N TYR A 41 -1.93 11.02 -11.41
CA TYR A 41 -1.81 9.57 -11.56
C TYR A 41 -0.43 9.12 -12.07
N GLU A 42 0.04 9.68 -13.18
CA GLU A 42 1.31 9.24 -13.79
C GLU A 42 2.52 9.58 -12.92
N ASP A 43 2.50 10.74 -12.27
CA ASP A 43 3.58 11.15 -11.36
C ASP A 43 3.61 10.28 -10.10
N ALA A 44 2.44 9.90 -9.57
CA ALA A 44 2.35 8.97 -8.45
C ALA A 44 2.81 7.56 -8.84
N ARG A 45 2.45 7.09 -10.04
CA ARG A 45 2.88 5.79 -10.56
C ARG A 45 4.39 5.72 -10.68
N LYS A 46 5.02 6.69 -11.35
CA LYS A 46 6.49 6.73 -11.52
C LYS A 46 7.20 6.74 -10.17
N TRP A 47 6.80 7.64 -9.28
CA TRP A 47 7.35 7.71 -7.93
C TRP A 47 7.20 6.39 -7.16
N TRP A 48 6.06 5.71 -7.31
CA TRP A 48 5.81 4.42 -6.67
C TRP A 48 6.78 3.35 -7.20
N GLU A 49 6.83 3.15 -8.51
CA GLU A 49 7.68 2.17 -9.19
C GLU A 49 9.17 2.36 -8.86
N GLU A 50 9.63 3.60 -8.78
CA GLU A 50 11.02 3.92 -8.42
C GLU A 50 11.36 3.65 -6.95
N SER A 51 10.35 3.61 -6.06
CA SER A 51 10.58 3.64 -4.62
C SER A 51 10.15 2.39 -3.85
N HIS A 52 9.13 1.66 -4.33
CA HIS A 52 8.45 0.64 -3.52
C HIS A 52 9.34 -0.59 -3.21
N VAL A 53 10.42 -0.79 -3.97
CA VAL A 53 11.39 -1.89 -3.78
C VAL A 53 12.49 -1.58 -2.77
N ARG A 54 12.60 -0.33 -2.29
CA ARG A 54 13.67 0.07 -1.38
C ARG A 54 13.47 -0.54 0.02
N GLU A 55 14.57 -0.83 0.69
CA GLU A 55 14.53 -1.23 2.09
C GLU A 55 14.15 -0.06 2.99
N MET A 56 13.13 -0.26 3.82
CA MET A 56 12.60 0.75 4.73
C MET A 56 12.20 0.14 6.07
N SER A 57 12.11 0.94 7.12
CA SER A 57 11.47 0.52 8.37
C SER A 57 9.97 0.39 8.16
N PHE A 58 9.27 -0.26 9.10
CA PHE A 58 7.81 -0.34 9.01
C PHE A 58 7.15 1.05 9.08
N ALA A 59 7.65 1.94 9.93
CA ALA A 59 7.16 3.32 10.03
C ALA A 59 7.34 4.09 8.70
N GLU A 60 8.51 3.93 8.04
CA GLU A 60 8.76 4.51 6.72
C GLU A 60 7.81 3.95 5.65
N ALA A 61 7.46 2.66 5.71
CA ALA A 61 6.47 2.07 4.80
C ALA A 61 5.07 2.65 5.00
N VAL A 62 4.67 2.91 6.25
CA VAL A 62 3.39 3.58 6.54
C VAL A 62 3.40 5.02 6.02
N ASP A 63 4.49 5.75 6.23
CA ASP A 63 4.65 7.11 5.70
C ASP A 63 4.69 7.15 4.16
N PHE A 64 5.23 6.11 3.53
CA PHE A 64 5.19 5.93 2.09
C PHE A 64 3.73 5.82 1.60
N LEU A 65 2.92 4.95 2.23
CA LEU A 65 1.49 4.80 1.90
C LEU A 65 0.71 6.10 2.13
N ARG A 66 1.02 6.83 3.21
CA ARG A 66 0.44 8.15 3.49
C ARG A 66 0.82 9.17 2.42
N THR A 67 2.05 9.14 1.92
CA THR A 67 2.51 10.01 0.83
C THR A 67 1.79 9.67 -0.47
N ALA A 68 1.62 8.38 -0.78
CA ALA A 68 0.85 7.93 -1.93
C ALA A 68 -0.61 8.41 -1.86
N HIS A 69 -1.23 8.32 -0.68
CA HIS A 69 -2.54 8.89 -0.43
C HIS A 69 -2.57 10.41 -0.70
N ARG A 70 -1.61 11.17 -0.18
CA ARG A 70 -1.55 12.64 -0.38
C ARG A 70 -1.33 13.06 -1.83
N LYS A 71 -0.67 12.23 -2.64
CA LYS A 71 -0.55 12.47 -4.09
C LYS A 71 -1.89 12.35 -4.82
N ALA A 72 -2.88 11.69 -4.21
CA ALA A 72 -4.24 11.56 -4.72
C ALA A 72 -4.38 11.05 -6.18
N PRO A 73 -3.73 9.95 -6.57
CA PRO A 73 -3.79 9.43 -7.95
C PRO A 73 -5.16 8.88 -8.38
N PHE A 74 -6.01 8.45 -7.45
CA PHE A 74 -7.31 7.86 -7.75
C PHE A 74 -8.46 8.81 -7.44
N LEU A 75 -9.49 8.82 -8.30
CA LEU A 75 -10.66 9.69 -8.18
C LEU A 75 -11.47 9.40 -6.91
N PHE A 76 -11.74 8.12 -6.64
CA PHE A 76 -12.46 7.66 -5.46
C PHE A 76 -11.65 6.61 -4.72
N LEU A 77 -11.94 6.48 -3.41
CA LEU A 77 -11.35 5.49 -2.52
C LEU A 77 -9.81 5.48 -2.49
N ASN A 78 -9.17 6.61 -2.82
CA ASN A 78 -7.72 6.74 -2.87
C ASN A 78 -7.05 6.37 -1.53
N GLY A 79 -7.55 6.90 -0.41
CA GLY A 79 -7.06 6.54 0.93
C GLY A 79 -7.28 5.07 1.27
N ASN A 80 -8.45 4.52 0.91
CA ASN A 80 -8.78 3.12 1.16
C ASN A 80 -7.87 2.17 0.37
N THR A 81 -7.46 2.53 -0.85
CA THR A 81 -6.49 1.76 -1.63
C THR A 81 -5.19 1.56 -0.86
N PHE A 82 -4.59 2.65 -0.36
CA PHE A 82 -3.30 2.57 0.33
C PHE A 82 -3.42 1.99 1.75
N ALA A 83 -4.55 2.23 2.44
CA ALA A 83 -4.84 1.57 3.70
C ALA A 83 -4.99 0.05 3.54
N ALA A 84 -5.61 -0.44 2.45
CA ALA A 84 -5.74 -1.86 2.17
C ALA A 84 -4.38 -2.53 1.93
N ILE A 85 -3.45 -1.85 1.26
CA ILE A 85 -2.06 -2.31 1.12
C ILE A 85 -1.38 -2.37 2.49
N GLY A 86 -1.49 -1.30 3.29
CA GLY A 86 -0.93 -1.26 4.65
C GLY A 86 -1.44 -2.38 5.55
N ARG A 87 -2.74 -2.70 5.46
CA ARG A 87 -3.34 -3.83 6.19
C ARG A 87 -2.71 -5.17 5.79
N ARG A 88 -2.48 -5.41 4.50
CA ARG A 88 -1.80 -6.64 4.05
C ARG A 88 -0.38 -6.75 4.58
N ILE A 89 0.37 -5.64 4.65
CA ILE A 89 1.70 -5.63 5.26
C ILE A 89 1.62 -6.02 6.74
N MET A 90 0.68 -5.41 7.47
CA MET A 90 0.45 -5.73 8.88
C MET A 90 0.08 -7.20 9.10
N ASP A 91 -0.77 -7.76 8.25
CA ASP A 91 -1.16 -9.17 8.32
C ASP A 91 0.07 -10.09 8.17
N THR A 92 1.05 -9.74 7.32
CA THR A 92 2.30 -10.51 7.22
C THR A 92 3.17 -10.43 8.48
N ILE A 93 3.12 -9.32 9.22
CA ILE A 93 3.83 -9.16 10.50
C ILE A 93 3.13 -10.01 11.56
N MET A 94 1.82 -9.82 11.71
CA MET A 94 1.01 -10.48 12.73
C MET A 94 0.98 -11.99 12.57
N TRP A 95 0.91 -12.49 11.33
CA TRP A 95 1.05 -13.93 11.05
C TRP A 95 2.40 -14.48 11.53
N ARG A 96 3.50 -13.77 11.26
CA ARG A 96 4.85 -14.20 11.68
C ARG A 96 5.07 -14.12 13.19
N SER A 97 4.28 -13.31 13.88
CA SER A 97 4.31 -13.19 15.34
C SER A 97 3.49 -14.27 16.07
N GLY A 98 2.80 -15.16 15.36
CA GLY A 98 2.02 -16.26 15.97
C GLY A 98 0.71 -15.83 16.63
N SER A 99 0.23 -14.60 16.39
CA SER A 99 -0.84 -13.98 17.17
C SER A 99 -2.27 -14.46 16.83
N PHE A 100 -2.42 -15.58 16.11
CA PHE A 100 -3.72 -16.19 15.78
C PHE A 100 -3.71 -17.73 15.91
N ALA A 101 -2.72 -18.30 16.61
CA ALA A 101 -2.81 -19.67 17.05
C ALA A 101 -3.42 -19.67 18.45
N ASP A 102 -4.76 -19.55 18.51
CA ASP A 102 -5.66 -20.03 19.57
C ASP A 102 -7.10 -20.02 19.04
#